data_AF-A0A317WFV4-F1
#
_entry.id   AF-A0A317WFV4-F1
#
_cell.length_a   1.000
_cell.length_b   1.000
_cell.length_c   1.000
_cell.angle_alpha   90.00
_cell.angle_beta   90.00
_cell.angle_gamma   90.00
#
_symmetry.space_group_name_H-M   'P 1'
#
loop_
_entity.id
_entity.type
_entity.pdbx_description
1 polymer ?
#
loop_
_entity_poly.entity_id
_entity_poly.type
_entity_poly.pdbx_seq_one_letter_code
_entity_poly.pdbx_strand_id
1 'polypeptide(L)'
;MSISTQQLQLLLHYTPLLTTTGTLMFTLCEDLYLRPFTHLDPLAVNEILPSYIARWFPAGFSVILTLYPLTWITTMVNLLRMHGPQRRHAWRWHAAGLFFSIAHMWWGRRAKTLLDTIRRSPAQPQLPNGDPVTLLAAWLRLNVRRGLIADLPAGICFLIGALTRGRGVGHNHAA
;
A
#
# COMPACT_ATOMS: atom_id res chain seq x y z
N MET A 1 -4.53 -5.31 -31.81
CA MET A 1 -3.14 -5.52 -31.34
C MET A 1 -3.14 -6.74 -30.42
N SER A 2 -2.44 -7.82 -30.78
CA SER A 2 -2.40 -9.08 -30.02
C SER A 2 -1.26 -9.03 -29.00
N ILE A 3 -1.54 -9.34 -27.72
CA ILE A 3 -0.51 -9.44 -26.67
C ILE A 3 0.10 -10.84 -26.72
N SER A 4 1.43 -10.92 -26.84
CA SER A 4 2.12 -12.22 -26.84
C SER A 4 2.15 -12.82 -25.43
N THR A 5 2.25 -14.16 -25.35
CA THR A 5 2.38 -14.87 -24.07
C THR A 5 3.57 -14.37 -23.23
N GLN A 6 4.66 -13.99 -23.90
CA GLN A 6 5.85 -13.43 -23.25
C GLN A 6 5.57 -12.04 -22.64
N GLN A 7 4.84 -11.18 -23.36
CA GLN A 7 4.43 -9.87 -22.84
C GLN A 7 3.52 -10.03 -21.61
N LEU A 8 2.56 -10.96 -21.66
CA LEU A 8 1.67 -11.24 -20.53
C LEU A 8 2.44 -11.75 -19.30
N GLN A 9 3.46 -12.59 -19.50
CA GLN A 9 4.32 -13.07 -18.42
C GLN A 9 5.18 -11.95 -17.81
N LEU A 10 5.66 -11.01 -18.62
CA LEU A 10 6.38 -9.84 -18.13
C LEU A 10 5.47 -8.93 -17.31
N LEU A 11 4.28 -8.61 -17.85
CA LEU A 11 3.28 -7.80 -17.14
C LEU A 11 2.98 -8.40 -15.77
N LEU A 12 2.63 -9.69 -15.73
CA LEU A 12 2.36 -10.39 -14.48
C LEU A 12 3.53 -10.30 -13.48
N HIS A 13 4.77 -10.44 -13.95
CA HIS A 13 5.96 -10.39 -13.11
C HIS A 13 6.20 -9.02 -12.48
N TYR A 14 5.97 -7.95 -13.23
CA TYR A 14 6.17 -6.58 -12.75
C TYR A 14 4.95 -5.99 -12.03
N THR A 15 3.75 -6.58 -12.17
CA THR A 15 2.54 -6.08 -11.49
C THR A 15 2.72 -5.86 -10.00
N PRO A 16 3.29 -6.79 -9.20
CA PRO A 16 3.49 -6.57 -7.76
C PRO A 16 4.35 -5.34 -7.43
N LEU A 17 5.36 -5.05 -8.25
CA LEU A 17 6.21 -3.86 -8.09
C LEU A 17 5.42 -2.58 -8.42
N LEU A 18 4.65 -2.59 -9.51
CA LEU A 18 3.84 -1.44 -9.92
C LEU A 18 2.75 -1.12 -8.88
N THR A 19 2.05 -2.15 -8.41
CA THR A 19 0.97 -1.98 -7.43
C THR A 19 1.50 -1.55 -6.06
N THR A 20 2.64 -2.07 -5.61
CA THR A 20 3.26 -1.62 -4.36
C THR A 20 3.87 -0.23 -4.45
N THR A 21 4.38 0.17 -5.61
CA THR A 21 4.73 1.57 -5.88
C THR A 21 3.50 2.45 -5.74
N GLY A 22 2.37 2.01 -6.30
CA GLY A 22 1.08 2.69 -6.16
C GLY A 22 0.64 2.87 -4.71
N THR A 23 0.74 1.83 -3.87
CA THR A 23 0.37 1.94 -2.45
C THR A 23 1.33 2.84 -1.67
N LEU A 24 2.63 2.80 -1.96
CA LEU A 24 3.61 3.70 -1.34
C LEU A 24 3.37 5.17 -1.72
N MET A 25 3.14 5.43 -3.00
CA MET A 25 2.77 6.76 -3.48
C MET A 25 1.48 7.23 -2.83
N PHE A 26 0.50 6.34 -2.66
CA PHE A 26 -0.74 6.67 -1.98
C PHE A 26 -0.51 7.06 -0.52
N THR A 27 0.32 6.32 0.23
CA THR A 27 0.71 6.68 1.60
C THR A 27 1.42 8.03 1.68
N LEU A 28 2.32 8.32 0.73
CA LEU A 28 3.00 9.61 0.67
C LEU A 28 2.01 10.75 0.40
N CYS A 29 1.13 10.58 -0.59
CA CYS A 29 0.11 11.58 -0.90
C CYS A 29 -0.79 11.84 0.30
N GLU A 30 -1.30 10.78 0.94
CA GLU A 30 -2.10 10.86 2.18
C GLU A 30 -1.43 11.73 3.23
N ASP A 31 -0.12 11.55 3.46
CA ASP A 31 0.61 12.39 4.39
C ASP A 31 0.66 13.85 3.93
N LEU A 32 0.97 14.09 2.65
CA LEU A 32 1.13 15.43 2.09
C LEU A 32 -0.15 16.29 2.16
N TYR A 33 -1.33 15.75 1.85
CA TYR A 33 -2.56 16.55 1.86
C TYR A 33 -3.33 16.52 3.17
N LEU A 34 -3.13 15.53 4.05
CA LEU A 34 -3.82 15.47 5.35
C LEU A 34 -3.02 16.11 6.49
N ARG A 35 -1.69 16.03 6.47
CA ARG A 35 -0.83 16.61 7.53
C ARG A 35 -1.03 18.12 7.72
N PRO A 36 -1.30 18.95 6.70
CA PRO A 36 -1.59 20.37 6.93
C PRO A 36 -2.72 20.61 7.94
N PHE A 37 -3.77 19.77 7.97
CA PHE A 37 -4.86 19.89 8.95
C PHE A 37 -4.39 19.78 10.42
N THR A 38 -3.21 19.19 10.69
CA THR A 38 -2.66 19.10 12.06
C THR A 38 -1.88 20.33 12.49
N HIS A 39 -1.72 21.32 11.60
CA HIS A 39 -0.96 22.55 11.85
C HIS A 39 -1.80 23.82 11.70
N LEU A 40 -3.04 23.70 11.24
CA LEU A 40 -4.00 24.80 11.15
C LEU A 40 -4.74 24.99 12.48
N ASP A 41 -5.52 26.07 12.59
CA ASP A 41 -6.39 26.32 13.74
C ASP A 41 -7.31 25.12 14.02
N PRO A 42 -7.18 24.44 15.18
CA PRO A 42 -7.97 23.26 15.49
C PRO A 42 -9.48 23.50 15.48
N LEU A 43 -9.94 24.72 15.82
CA LEU A 43 -11.38 25.03 15.81
C LEU A 43 -11.94 24.99 14.39
N ALA A 44 -11.30 25.70 13.47
CA ALA A 44 -11.68 25.71 12.05
C ALA A 44 -11.56 24.31 11.41
N VAL A 45 -10.52 23.55 11.76
CA VAL A 45 -10.33 22.20 11.21
C VAL A 45 -11.39 21.23 11.73
N ASN A 46 -11.73 21.28 13.02
CA ASN A 46 -12.73 20.38 13.61
C ASN A 46 -14.12 20.53 12.97
N GLU A 47 -14.43 21.72 12.44
CA GLU A 47 -15.68 21.96 11.71
C GLU A 47 -15.69 21.25 10.35
N ILE A 48 -14.58 21.27 9.61
CA ILE A 48 -14.53 20.80 8.21
C ILE A 48 -14.09 19.34 8.11
N LEU A 49 -13.17 18.90 8.97
CA LEU A 49 -12.47 17.63 8.86
C LEU A 49 -13.40 16.40 8.83
N PRO A 50 -14.46 16.29 9.66
CA PRO A 50 -15.40 15.16 9.58
C PRO A 50 -16.02 15.00 8.18
N SER A 51 -16.48 16.10 7.58
CA SER A 51 -17.09 16.10 6.25
C SER A 51 -16.09 15.78 5.15
N TYR A 52 -14.86 16.31 5.25
CA TYR A 52 -13.77 16.01 4.35
C TYR A 52 -13.44 14.51 4.37
N ILE A 53 -13.21 13.94 5.55
CA ILE A 53 -12.91 12.51 5.72
C ILE A 53 -14.08 11.65 5.27
N ALA A 54 -15.34 12.07 5.49
CA ALA A 54 -16.51 11.34 5.00
C ALA A 54 -16.55 11.20 3.48
N ARG A 55 -16.03 12.20 2.75
CA ARG A 55 -15.96 12.17 1.28
C ARG A 55 -14.72 11.47 0.76
N TRP A 56 -13.58 11.76 1.36
CA TRP A 56 -12.27 11.26 0.93
C TRP A 56 -12.07 9.77 1.26
N PHE A 57 -12.41 9.33 2.47
CA PHE A 57 -12.09 7.99 2.95
C PHE A 57 -12.69 6.86 2.10
N PRO A 58 -13.96 6.88 1.66
CA PRO A 58 -14.51 5.81 0.83
C PRO A 58 -13.76 5.63 -0.50
N ALA A 59 -13.33 6.74 -1.12
CA ALA A 59 -12.56 6.72 -2.35
C ALA A 59 -11.13 6.23 -2.11
N GLY A 60 -10.46 6.70 -1.05
CA GLY A 60 -9.14 6.19 -0.67
C GLY A 60 -9.18 4.69 -0.33
N PHE A 61 -10.22 4.26 0.38
CA PHE A 61 -10.40 2.86 0.76
C PHE A 61 -10.63 1.96 -0.45
N SER A 62 -11.32 2.41 -1.50
CA SER A 62 -11.49 1.62 -2.72
C SER A 62 -10.16 1.41 -3.47
N VAL A 63 -9.26 2.39 -3.45
CA VAL A 63 -7.89 2.25 -3.99
C VAL A 63 -7.14 1.13 -3.25
N ILE A 64 -7.20 1.12 -1.92
CA ILE A 64 -6.57 0.06 -1.09
C ILE A 64 -7.19 -1.31 -1.37
N LEU A 65 -8.52 -1.41 -1.43
CA LEU A 65 -9.23 -2.64 -1.77
C LEU A 65 -8.96 -3.13 -3.21
N THR A 66 -8.39 -2.30 -4.07
CA THR A 66 -8.00 -2.69 -5.43
C THR A 66 -6.54 -3.11 -5.49
N LEU A 67 -5.63 -2.27 -4.98
CA LEU A 67 -4.19 -2.46 -5.15
C LEU A 67 -3.64 -3.64 -4.34
N TYR A 68 -4.11 -3.85 -3.10
CA TYR A 68 -3.61 -4.97 -2.28
C TYR A 68 -4.03 -6.33 -2.85
N PRO A 69 -5.32 -6.60 -3.15
CA PRO A 69 -5.71 -7.86 -3.77
C PRO A 69 -5.02 -8.10 -5.11
N LEU A 70 -4.85 -7.06 -5.93
CA LEU A 70 -4.13 -7.17 -7.19
C LEU A 70 -2.66 -7.58 -6.97
N THR A 71 -1.99 -6.95 -5.99
CA THR A 71 -0.62 -7.32 -5.58
C THR A 71 -0.57 -8.79 -5.14
N TRP A 72 -1.49 -9.21 -4.27
CA TRP A 72 -1.49 -10.56 -3.70
C TRP A 72 -1.75 -11.64 -4.74
N ILE A 73 -2.79 -11.46 -5.55
CA ILE A 73 -3.18 -12.42 -6.59
C ILE A 73 -2.04 -12.57 -7.60
N THR A 74 -1.53 -11.46 -8.13
CA THR A 74 -0.46 -11.52 -9.15
C THR A 74 0.84 -12.08 -8.57
N THR A 75 1.18 -11.75 -7.32
CA THR A 75 2.32 -12.36 -6.65
C THR A 75 2.14 -13.86 -6.46
N MET A 76 0.97 -14.32 -6.03
CA MET A 76 0.68 -15.74 -5.85
C MET A 76 0.83 -16.49 -7.18
N VAL A 77 0.28 -15.96 -8.27
CA VAL A 77 0.44 -16.56 -9.61
C VAL A 77 1.93 -16.57 -10.03
N ASN A 78 2.70 -15.52 -9.75
CA ASN A 78 4.14 -15.53 -10.00
C ASN A 78 4.85 -16.62 -9.19
N LEU A 79 4.56 -16.77 -7.89
CA LEU A 79 5.16 -17.80 -7.04
C LEU A 79 4.87 -19.21 -7.56
N LEU A 80 3.64 -19.47 -8.01
CA LEU A 80 3.25 -20.73 -8.63
C LEU A 80 3.95 -21.02 -9.96
N ARG A 81 4.38 -19.98 -10.68
CA ARG A 81 5.10 -20.13 -11.96
C ARG A 81 6.63 -20.18 -11.81
N MET A 82 7.15 -19.64 -10.70
CA MET A 82 8.58 -19.56 -10.42
C MET A 82 9.14 -20.82 -9.73
N HIS A 83 8.40 -21.92 -9.66
CA HIS A 83 8.93 -23.18 -9.15
C HIS A 83 10.14 -23.65 -9.99
N GLY A 84 11.20 -24.10 -9.30
CA GLY A 84 12.46 -24.58 -9.88
C GLY A 84 13.72 -23.91 -9.30
N PRO A 85 14.87 -24.60 -9.28
CA PRO A 85 16.11 -24.11 -8.68
C PRO A 85 16.64 -22.83 -9.35
N GLN A 86 16.47 -22.67 -10.67
CA GLN A 86 16.95 -21.48 -11.40
C GLN A 86 16.23 -20.18 -10.99
N ARG A 87 15.02 -20.28 -10.42
CA ARG A 87 14.18 -19.12 -10.04
C ARG A 87 14.04 -18.94 -8.53
N ARG A 88 14.77 -19.72 -7.73
CA ARG A 88 14.66 -19.76 -6.27
C ARG A 88 14.90 -18.40 -5.61
N HIS A 89 15.83 -17.60 -6.15
CA HIS A 89 16.09 -16.25 -5.63
C HIS A 89 14.91 -15.30 -5.85
N ALA A 90 14.43 -15.18 -7.09
CA ALA A 90 13.26 -14.35 -7.42
C ALA A 90 12.02 -14.81 -6.62
N TRP A 91 11.83 -16.12 -6.49
CA TRP A 91 10.76 -16.71 -5.68
C TRP A 91 10.81 -16.23 -4.22
N ARG A 92 11.98 -16.29 -3.56
CA ARG A 92 12.15 -15.87 -2.16
C ARG A 92 11.80 -14.40 -1.97
N TRP A 93 12.23 -13.54 -2.88
CA TRP A 93 11.94 -12.11 -2.82
C TRP A 93 10.46 -11.81 -3.05
N HIS A 94 9.80 -12.47 -4.01
CA HIS A 94 8.34 -12.34 -4.16
C HIS A 94 7.57 -12.86 -2.94
N ALA A 95 8.03 -13.96 -2.32
CA ALA A 95 7.39 -14.51 -1.12
C ALA A 95 7.54 -13.55 0.08
N ALA A 96 8.73 -12.98 0.27
CA ALA A 96 8.96 -11.96 1.29
C ALA A 96 8.12 -10.70 1.04
N GLY A 97 8.06 -10.22 -0.22
CA GLY A 97 7.23 -9.08 -0.59
C GLY A 97 5.74 -9.32 -0.32
N LEU A 98 5.24 -10.51 -0.63
CA LEU A 98 3.86 -10.91 -0.31
C LEU A 98 3.61 -10.87 1.20
N PHE A 99 4.52 -11.43 2.00
CA PHE A 99 4.42 -11.43 3.45
C PHE A 99 4.29 -10.00 4.00
N PHE A 100 5.20 -9.10 3.61
CA PHE A 100 5.15 -7.71 4.07
C PHE A 100 3.90 -6.97 3.58
N SER A 101 3.46 -7.21 2.34
CA SER A 101 2.23 -6.62 1.80
C SER A 101 0.99 -7.09 2.56
N ILE A 102 0.93 -8.35 3.00
CA ILE A 102 -0.15 -8.85 3.86
C ILE A 102 -0.03 -8.25 5.27
N ALA A 103 1.18 -8.12 5.80
CA ALA A 103 1.44 -7.57 7.13
C ALA A 103 0.88 -6.15 7.30
N HIS A 104 0.76 -5.36 6.23
CA HIS A 104 0.05 -4.08 6.22
C HIS A 104 -1.33 -4.16 6.89
N MET A 105 -2.05 -5.27 6.69
CA MET A 105 -3.41 -5.46 7.20
C MET A 105 -3.49 -5.55 8.73
N TRP A 106 -2.37 -5.80 9.41
CA TRP A 106 -2.29 -5.83 10.87
C TRP A 106 -2.78 -4.53 11.52
N TRP A 107 -2.55 -3.39 10.86
CA TRP A 107 -2.99 -2.08 11.34
C TRP A 107 -4.34 -1.63 10.77
N GLY A 108 -4.93 -2.39 9.84
CA GLY A 108 -6.12 -1.99 9.08
C GLY A 108 -7.32 -1.68 9.98
N ARG A 109 -7.58 -2.51 11.00
CA ARG A 109 -8.68 -2.27 11.95
C ARG A 109 -8.50 -0.95 12.70
N ARG A 110 -7.31 -0.70 13.25
CA ARG A 110 -7.00 0.53 13.99
C ARG A 110 -7.09 1.76 13.09
N ALA A 111 -6.52 1.70 11.89
CA ALA A 111 -6.55 2.79 10.92
C ALA A 111 -7.99 3.15 10.54
N LYS A 112 -8.82 2.14 10.24
CA LYS A 112 -10.24 2.33 9.94
C LYS A 112 -11.00 2.94 11.12
N THR A 113 -10.78 2.44 12.34
CA THR A 113 -11.45 2.98 13.53
C THR A 113 -11.17 4.47 13.73
N LEU A 114 -9.91 4.92 13.59
CA LEU A 114 -9.57 6.33 13.73
C LEU A 114 -10.33 7.22 12.72
N LEU A 115 -10.34 6.83 11.44
CA LEU A 115 -11.04 7.59 10.40
C LEU A 115 -12.56 7.53 10.56
N ASP A 116 -13.13 6.37 10.94
CA ASP A 116 -14.56 6.24 11.21
C ASP A 116 -14.98 7.09 12.41
N THR A 117 -14.15 7.22 13.44
CA THR A 117 -14.40 8.12 14.58
C THR A 117 -14.41 9.57 14.13
N ILE A 118 -13.41 10.02 13.36
CA ILE A 118 -13.38 11.39 12.80
C ILE A 118 -14.62 11.65 11.95
N ARG A 119 -14.97 10.73 11.05
CA ARG A 119 -16.13 10.82 10.15
C ARG A 119 -17.45 11.00 10.88
N ARG A 120 -17.61 10.36 12.04
CA ARG A 120 -18.85 10.36 12.83
C ARG A 120 -18.84 11.42 13.93
N SER A 121 -17.76 12.20 14.04
CA SER A 121 -17.65 13.24 15.06
C SER A 121 -18.62 14.38 14.73
N PRO A 122 -19.41 14.87 15.70
CA PRO A 122 -20.19 16.09 15.50
C PRO A 122 -19.23 17.28 15.30
N ALA A 123 -19.70 18.32 14.61
CA ALA A 123 -18.89 19.50 14.31
C ALA A 123 -18.31 20.19 15.57
N GLN A 124 -19.01 20.08 16.71
CA GLN A 124 -18.58 20.39 18.09
C GLN A 124 -19.46 19.53 19.04
N PRO A 125 -19.00 18.83 20.11
CA PRO A 125 -17.99 19.24 21.09
C PRO A 125 -16.99 18.12 21.51
N GLN A 126 -16.15 18.42 22.50
CA GLN A 126 -15.11 17.59 23.12
C GLN A 126 -15.44 16.08 23.16
N LEU A 127 -14.84 15.33 22.24
CA LEU A 127 -14.98 13.88 22.21
C LEU A 127 -14.24 13.28 23.42
N PRO A 128 -14.84 12.33 24.16
CA PRO A 128 -14.14 11.58 25.20
C PRO A 128 -12.91 10.82 24.68
N ASN A 129 -12.80 10.66 23.35
CA ASN A 129 -11.73 9.93 22.66
C ASN A 129 -10.70 10.84 21.95
N GLY A 130 -10.72 12.15 22.22
CA GLY A 130 -9.83 13.14 21.60
C GLY A 130 -10.45 13.83 20.40
N ASP A 131 -10.08 15.10 20.16
CA ASP A 131 -10.61 15.89 19.04
C ASP A 131 -10.23 15.31 17.66
N PRO A 132 -10.99 15.64 16.60
CA PRO A 132 -10.72 15.17 15.24
C PRO A 132 -9.29 15.39 14.74
N VAL A 133 -8.67 16.53 15.08
CA VAL A 133 -7.27 16.83 14.70
C VAL A 133 -6.30 15.85 15.36
N THR A 134 -6.48 15.57 16.65
CA THR A 134 -5.65 14.63 17.41
C THR A 134 -5.79 13.21 16.88
N LEU A 135 -7.01 12.80 16.52
CA LEU A 135 -7.27 11.51 15.87
C LEU A 135 -6.61 11.41 14.50
N LEU A 136 -6.66 12.49 13.70
CA LEU A 136 -5.99 12.56 12.40
C LEU A 136 -4.48 12.46 12.55
N ALA A 137 -3.89 13.18 13.50
CA ALA A 137 -2.46 13.10 13.80
C ALA A 137 -2.05 11.68 14.21
N ALA A 138 -2.88 10.99 15.00
CA ALA A 138 -2.65 9.59 15.35
C ALA A 138 -2.74 8.66 14.14
N TRP A 139 -3.70 8.90 13.24
CA TRP A 139 -3.84 8.15 12.01
C TRP A 139 -2.66 8.37 11.06
N LEU A 140 -2.18 9.61 10.89
CA LEU A 140 -1.03 9.93 10.06
C LEU A 140 0.25 9.23 10.53
N ARG A 141 0.51 9.27 11.84
CA ARG A 141 1.64 8.52 12.43
C ARG A 141 1.53 7.02 12.16
N LEU A 142 0.33 6.46 12.27
CA LEU A 142 0.07 5.06 11.96
C LEU A 142 0.29 4.77 10.47
N ASN A 143 -0.20 5.63 9.58
CA ASN A 143 -0.10 5.46 8.13
C ASN A 143 1.35 5.47 7.66
N VAL A 144 2.12 6.48 8.06
CA VAL A 144 3.55 6.58 7.73
C VAL A 144 4.32 5.40 8.30
N ARG A 145 4.11 5.06 9.58
CA ARG A 145 4.80 3.93 10.20
C ARG A 145 4.52 2.63 9.45
N ARG A 146 3.25 2.36 9.12
CA ARG A 146 2.83 1.18 8.35
C ARG A 146 3.46 1.17 6.96
N GLY A 147 3.46 2.30 6.26
CA GLY A 147 4.14 2.45 4.97
C GLY A 147 5.62 2.12 5.05
N LEU A 148 6.31 2.57 6.10
CA LEU A 148 7.75 2.34 6.29
C LEU A 148 8.11 0.90 6.66
N ILE A 149 7.30 0.22 7.46
CA ILE A 149 7.67 -1.12 8.00
C ILE A 149 7.00 -2.29 7.28
N ALA A 150 5.98 -2.04 6.46
CA ALA A 150 5.31 -3.06 5.67
C ALA A 150 5.45 -2.77 4.18
N ASP A 151 4.93 -1.63 3.71
CA ASP A 151 4.82 -1.38 2.27
C ASP A 151 6.18 -1.12 1.60
N LEU A 152 7.08 -0.40 2.26
CA LEU A 152 8.42 -0.12 1.75
C LEU A 152 9.27 -1.39 1.65
N PRO A 153 9.38 -2.24 2.70
CA PRO A 153 10.00 -3.56 2.59
C PRO A 153 9.36 -4.43 1.50
N ALA A 154 8.03 -4.40 1.35
CA ALA A 154 7.35 -5.13 0.28
C ALA A 154 7.81 -4.65 -1.10
N GLY A 155 7.81 -3.33 -1.34
CA GLY A 155 8.26 -2.71 -2.58
C GLY A 155 9.72 -3.04 -2.90
N ILE A 156 10.62 -2.97 -1.91
CA ILE A 156 12.03 -3.35 -2.06
C ILE A 156 12.15 -4.84 -2.46
N CYS A 157 11.42 -5.72 -1.77
CA CYS A 157 11.41 -7.14 -2.10
C CYS A 157 10.93 -7.40 -3.52
N PHE A 158 9.84 -6.76 -3.96
CA PHE A 158 9.34 -6.89 -5.32
C PHE A 158 10.29 -6.30 -6.37
N LEU A 159 10.98 -5.21 -6.06
CA LEU A 159 12.02 -4.66 -6.93
C LEU A 159 13.17 -5.66 -7.11
N ILE A 160 13.67 -6.25 -6.04
CA ILE A 160 14.76 -7.24 -6.12
C ILE A 160 14.26 -8.51 -6.87
N GLY A 161 13.04 -8.98 -6.58
CA GLY A 161 12.42 -10.10 -7.30
C GLY A 161 12.28 -9.84 -8.81
N ALA A 162 11.92 -8.61 -9.18
CA ALA A 162 11.85 -8.15 -10.56
C ALA A 162 13.23 -8.17 -11.25
N LEU A 163 14.25 -7.59 -10.61
CA LEU A 163 15.60 -7.48 -11.17
C LEU A 163 16.33 -8.83 -11.28
N THR A 164 16.09 -9.74 -10.34
CA THR A 164 16.74 -11.06 -10.34
C THR A 164 16.20 -12.01 -11.41
N ARG A 165 15.00 -11.79 -11.93
CA ARG A 165 14.51 -12.49 -13.13
C ARG A 165 15.32 -12.14 -14.38
N GLY A 166 15.68 -10.87 -14.55
CA GLY A 166 16.41 -10.39 -15.73
C GLY A 166 17.79 -11.02 -15.91
N ARG A 167 18.42 -11.47 -14.81
CA ARG A 167 19.76 -12.08 -14.83
C ARG A 167 19.77 -13.56 -15.24
N GLY A 168 18.63 -14.24 -15.26
CA GLY A 168 18.53 -15.65 -15.63
C GLY A 168 18.44 -15.91 -17.14
N VAL A 169 18.27 -14.89 -17.97
CA VAL A 169 18.05 -15.03 -19.42
C VAL A 169 19.36 -14.89 -20.22
N GLY A 170 20.45 -14.41 -19.62
CA GLY A 170 21.70 -14.08 -20.31
C GLY A 170 22.72 -15.21 -20.51
N HIS A 171 22.49 -16.44 -20.04
CA HIS A 171 23.51 -17.49 -20.04
C HIS A 171 23.34 -18.62 -21.08
N ASN A 172 22.35 -18.55 -21.97
CA ASN A 172 22.07 -19.64 -22.93
C ASN A 172 22.40 -19.32 -24.40
N HIS A 173 23.25 -18.34 -24.69
CA HIS A 173 23.67 -18.02 -26.08
C HIS A 173 25.17 -18.11 -26.35
N ALA A 174 25.92 -18.85 -25.54
CA ALA A 174 27.33 -19.12 -25.80
C ALA A 174 27.69 -20.56 -25.41
N ALA A 175 27.38 -21.50 -26.29
CA ALA A 175 28.09 -22.78 -26.48
C ALA A 175 27.54 -23.46 -27.73
#